data_AF-A0A367WZG0-F1
#
_entry.id   AF-A0A367WZG0-F1
#
_cell.length_a   1.000
_cell.length_b   1.000
_cell.length_c   1.000
_cell.angle_alpha   90.00
_cell.angle_beta   90.00
_cell.angle_gamma   90.00
#
_symmetry.space_group_name_H-M   'P 1'
#
loop_
_entity.id
_entity.type
_entity.pdbx_description
1 polymer ?
#
loop_
_entity_poly.entity_id
_entity_poly.type
_entity_poly.pdbx_seq_one_letter_code
_entity_poly.pdbx_strand_id
1 'polypeptide(L)'
;MDFITDPFFYAVAIPAVLIAGVSKSGFGGGLGVIAVPLMALAVSPQAAAAIMLPILCLMDVANVWAYRTRWDRRNMLILVPAALVGILVGVLTFSYLSVAAVKLIIAMIAIIFTLDHWLRGNKAGATPKSPTWGKGTILGSLAGFTSFVAHAGGPPVSVFLLPQRMDKSVFVGTTVMFFIVVNYVKLIPYWFLGQFSGANLGTSAVLVPIAIFGTWLGLWAHDKVNVILFYRVCYTLLFMTGVKLLWDAVSLFTAG
;
A
#
# COMPACT_ATOMS: atom_id res chain seq x y z
N MET A 1 22.03 -17.64 -4.41
CA MET A 1 21.29 -16.49 -3.85
C MET A 1 20.32 -17.07 -2.85
N ASP A 2 20.32 -16.58 -1.61
CA ASP A 2 19.29 -16.97 -0.65
C ASP A 2 17.99 -16.29 -1.05
N PHE A 3 16.93 -17.08 -1.23
CA PHE A 3 15.56 -16.61 -1.43
C PHE A 3 14.61 -17.66 -0.87
N ILE A 4 13.37 -17.27 -0.60
CA ILE A 4 12.36 -18.18 -0.05
C ILE A 4 12.05 -19.27 -1.08
N THR A 5 12.10 -20.53 -0.68
CA THR A 5 11.82 -21.67 -1.59
C THR A 5 10.45 -22.30 -1.38
N ASP A 6 9.71 -21.88 -0.35
CA ASP A 6 8.38 -22.40 -0.03
C ASP A 6 7.38 -22.13 -1.18
N PRO A 7 6.80 -23.17 -1.81
CA PRO A 7 5.80 -23.00 -2.86
C PRO A 7 4.55 -22.24 -2.40
N PHE A 8 4.15 -22.39 -1.13
CA PHE A 8 2.98 -21.69 -0.60
C PHE A 8 3.19 -20.18 -0.57
N PHE A 9 4.40 -19.72 -0.21
CA PHE A 9 4.76 -18.31 -0.33
C PHE A 9 4.55 -17.78 -1.75
N TYR A 10 5.01 -18.48 -2.79
CA TYR A 10 4.83 -18.01 -4.16
C TYR A 10 3.37 -18.02 -4.63
N ALA A 11 2.57 -18.98 -4.14
CA ALA A 11 1.13 -19.03 -4.42
C ALA A 11 0.39 -17.79 -3.90
N VAL A 12 0.84 -17.18 -2.80
CA VAL A 12 0.27 -15.91 -2.29
C VAL A 12 0.99 -14.67 -2.82
N ALA A 13 2.32 -14.73 -3.03
CA ALA A 13 3.15 -13.61 -3.43
C ALA A 13 2.90 -13.18 -4.88
N ILE A 14 2.73 -14.12 -5.80
CA ILE A 14 2.52 -13.79 -7.22
C ILE A 14 1.21 -12.99 -7.40
N PRO A 15 0.04 -13.45 -6.89
CA PRO A 15 -1.18 -12.65 -6.92
C PRO A 15 -1.03 -11.30 -6.20
N ALA A 16 -0.37 -11.28 -5.04
CA ALA A 16 -0.14 -10.05 -4.28
C ALA A 16 0.63 -9.00 -5.10
N VAL A 17 1.73 -9.38 -5.73
CA VAL A 17 2.56 -8.50 -6.56
C VAL A 17 1.80 -8.04 -7.81
N LEU A 18 1.06 -8.94 -8.47
CA LEU A 18 0.25 -8.59 -9.64
C LEU A 18 -0.84 -7.57 -9.28
N ILE A 19 -1.59 -7.81 -8.20
CA ILE A 19 -2.63 -6.89 -7.72
C ILE A 19 -2.02 -5.54 -7.35
N ALA A 20 -0.86 -5.53 -6.68
CA ALA A 20 -0.15 -4.29 -6.36
C ALA A 20 0.24 -3.51 -7.62
N GLY A 21 0.85 -4.17 -8.61
CA GLY A 21 1.25 -3.57 -9.88
C GLY A 21 0.06 -2.99 -10.63
N VAL A 22 -1.00 -3.78 -10.82
CA VAL A 22 -2.22 -3.37 -11.51
C VAL A 22 -2.90 -2.20 -10.79
N SER A 23 -3.05 -2.31 -9.46
CA SER A 23 -3.68 -1.26 -8.66
C SER A 23 -2.92 0.05 -8.72
N LYS A 24 -1.59 -0.01 -8.62
CA LYS A 24 -0.75 1.18 -8.51
C LYS A 24 -0.69 1.95 -9.82
N SER A 25 -0.53 1.22 -10.92
CA SER A 25 -0.41 1.81 -12.26
C SER A 25 -1.75 2.21 -12.85
N GLY A 26 -2.82 1.45 -12.61
CA GLY A 26 -4.13 1.70 -13.21
C GLY A 26 -5.14 2.44 -12.32
N PHE A 27 -5.02 2.37 -10.99
CA PHE A 27 -6.11 2.76 -10.08
C PHE A 27 -5.64 3.58 -8.86
N GLY A 28 -4.46 4.22 -8.94
CA GLY A 28 -3.95 5.12 -7.91
C GLY A 28 -3.50 4.44 -6.61
N GLY A 29 -3.20 3.14 -6.65
CA GLY A 29 -2.53 2.40 -5.58
C GLY A 29 -3.37 2.06 -4.34
N GLY A 30 -4.61 2.56 -4.24
CA GLY A 30 -5.50 2.31 -3.10
C GLY A 30 -5.80 0.84 -2.83
N LEU A 31 -5.70 -0.03 -3.85
CA LEU A 31 -6.06 -1.45 -3.76
C LEU A 31 -4.83 -2.37 -3.60
N GLY A 32 -3.62 -1.88 -3.87
CA GLY A 32 -2.37 -2.62 -3.67
C GLY A 32 -2.04 -2.89 -2.20
N VAL A 33 -2.81 -2.30 -1.29
CA VAL A 33 -2.74 -2.46 0.17
C VAL A 33 -2.85 -3.93 0.60
N ILE A 34 -3.51 -4.75 -0.22
CA ILE A 34 -3.70 -6.17 0.08
C ILE A 34 -2.41 -7.00 -0.03
N ALA A 35 -1.39 -6.52 -0.73
CA ALA A 35 -0.22 -7.33 -1.03
C ALA A 35 0.52 -7.80 0.23
N VAL A 36 0.71 -6.91 1.21
CA VAL A 36 1.37 -7.26 2.48
C VAL A 36 0.51 -8.22 3.32
N PRO A 37 -0.80 -7.99 3.55
CA PRO A 37 -1.68 -8.95 4.20
C PRO A 37 -1.67 -10.35 3.58
N LEU A 38 -1.68 -10.46 2.24
CA LEU A 38 -1.63 -11.75 1.54
C LEU A 38 -0.29 -12.46 1.76
N MET A 39 0.83 -11.75 1.58
CA MET A 39 2.16 -12.34 1.83
C MET A 39 2.37 -12.72 3.31
N ALA A 40 1.78 -11.95 4.23
CA ALA A 40 1.83 -12.21 5.67
C ALA A 40 1.07 -13.48 6.10
N LEU A 41 0.37 -14.15 5.17
CA LEU A 41 -0.17 -15.49 5.39
C LEU A 41 0.93 -16.56 5.38
N ALA A 42 2.03 -16.34 4.66
CA ALA A 42 3.12 -17.29 4.47
C ALA A 42 4.40 -16.89 5.21
N VAL A 43 4.66 -15.58 5.36
CA VAL A 43 5.86 -15.06 6.03
C VAL A 43 5.52 -14.07 7.13
N SER A 44 6.52 -13.63 7.90
CA SER A 44 6.30 -12.55 8.87
C SER A 44 5.87 -11.26 8.15
N PRO A 45 5.01 -10.42 8.76
CA PRO A 45 4.64 -9.13 8.18
C PRO A 45 5.83 -8.24 7.83
N GLN A 46 6.87 -8.28 8.66
CA GLN A 46 8.11 -7.56 8.45
C GLN A 46 8.83 -8.02 7.18
N ALA A 47 8.94 -9.34 6.97
CA ALA A 47 9.52 -9.90 5.74
C ALA A 47 8.66 -9.57 4.51
N ALA A 48 7.33 -9.68 4.61
CA ALA A 48 6.41 -9.31 3.53
C ALA A 48 6.60 -7.84 3.10
N ALA A 49 6.67 -6.92 4.07
CA ALA A 49 6.92 -5.51 3.79
C ALA A 49 8.33 -5.29 3.20
N ALA A 50 9.36 -5.94 3.74
CA ALA A 50 10.72 -5.85 3.25
C ALA A 50 10.88 -6.34 1.81
N ILE A 51 10.20 -7.43 1.44
CA ILE A 51 10.20 -7.98 0.08
C ILE A 51 9.48 -7.04 -0.89
N MET A 52 8.36 -6.46 -0.45
CA MET A 52 7.55 -5.58 -1.29
C MET A 52 8.19 -4.22 -1.52
N LEU A 53 8.95 -3.66 -0.58
CA LEU A 53 9.44 -2.29 -0.71
C LEU A 53 10.32 -2.06 -1.97
N PRO A 54 11.34 -2.88 -2.29
CA PRO A 54 12.11 -2.74 -3.53
C PRO A 54 11.24 -2.89 -4.78
N ILE A 55 10.29 -3.82 -4.75
CA ILE A 55 9.33 -4.04 -5.83
C ILE A 55 8.49 -2.78 -6.06
N LEU A 56 7.96 -2.19 -5.00
CA LEU A 56 7.16 -0.97 -5.05
C LEU A 56 7.96 0.22 -5.58
N CYS A 57 9.22 0.37 -5.17
CA CYS A 57 10.12 1.41 -5.68
C CYS A 57 10.34 1.26 -7.20
N LEU A 58 10.54 0.03 -7.69
CA LEU A 58 10.68 -0.21 -9.13
C LEU A 58 9.39 0.15 -9.91
N MET A 59 8.23 -0.26 -9.38
CA MET A 59 6.94 0.12 -9.97
C MET A 59 6.73 1.65 -9.97
N ASP A 60 7.19 2.34 -8.92
CA ASP A 60 7.11 3.81 -8.82
C ASP A 60 7.88 4.50 -9.94
N VAL A 61 9.09 4.06 -10.27
CA VAL A 61 9.90 4.65 -11.35
C VAL A 61 9.15 4.58 -12.69
N ALA A 62 8.60 3.42 -13.03
CA ALA A 62 7.83 3.23 -14.25
C ALA A 62 6.57 4.13 -14.28
N ASN A 63 5.85 4.21 -13.16
CA ASN A 63 4.63 5.01 -13.06
C ASN A 63 4.91 6.52 -13.08
N VAL A 64 6.02 6.98 -12.48
CA VAL A 64 6.42 8.39 -12.54
C VAL A 64 6.64 8.79 -13.98
N TRP A 65 7.29 7.96 -14.79
CA TRP A 65 7.47 8.25 -16.21
C TRP A 65 6.14 8.43 -16.95
N ALA A 66 5.14 7.58 -16.66
CA ALA A 66 3.81 7.65 -17.25
C ALA A 66 2.99 8.88 -16.79
N TYR A 67 3.11 9.30 -15.52
CA TYR A 67 2.24 10.32 -14.92
C TYR A 67 2.93 11.65 -14.54
N ARG A 68 4.21 11.86 -14.91
CA ARG A 68 5.03 13.03 -14.52
C ARG A 68 4.42 14.42 -14.81
N THR A 69 3.51 14.52 -15.76
CA THR A 69 2.86 15.79 -16.14
C THR A 69 1.44 15.96 -15.56
N ARG A 70 0.89 14.93 -14.92
CA ARG A 70 -0.53 14.88 -14.49
C ARG A 70 -0.62 14.68 -12.97
N TRP A 71 -0.28 15.68 -12.20
CA TRP A 71 -0.35 15.61 -10.73
C TRP A 71 -0.62 16.99 -10.11
N ASP A 72 -1.20 16.99 -8.91
CA ASP A 72 -1.56 18.20 -8.19
C ASP A 72 -0.50 18.59 -7.14
N ARG A 73 0.12 19.76 -7.35
CA ARG A 73 1.19 20.27 -6.49
C ARG A 73 0.72 20.63 -5.08
N ARG A 74 -0.50 21.16 -4.96
CA ARG A 74 -1.04 21.62 -3.68
C ARG A 74 -1.27 20.44 -2.74
N ASN A 75 -1.80 19.34 -3.26
CA ASN A 75 -1.96 18.09 -2.51
C ASN A 75 -0.61 17.53 -2.07
N MET A 76 0.45 17.61 -2.89
CA MET A 76 1.79 17.16 -2.50
C MET A 76 2.38 17.99 -1.35
N LEU A 77 2.23 19.31 -1.39
CA LEU A 77 2.71 20.20 -0.32
C LEU A 77 2.04 19.94 1.04
N ILE A 78 0.83 19.37 1.03
CA ILE A 78 0.10 19.02 2.26
C ILE A 78 0.43 17.59 2.69
N LEU A 79 0.32 16.63 1.77
CA LEU A 79 0.42 15.21 2.08
C LEU A 79 1.84 14.75 2.38
N VAL A 80 2.84 15.21 1.60
CA VAL A 80 4.21 14.70 1.73
C VAL A 80 4.80 15.04 3.10
N PRO A 81 4.82 16.31 3.57
CA PRO A 81 5.38 16.61 4.89
C PRO A 81 4.68 15.86 6.01
N ALA A 82 3.35 15.74 5.93
CA ALA A 82 2.57 14.97 6.89
C ALA A 82 2.93 13.48 6.87
N ALA A 83 3.08 12.89 5.69
CA ALA A 83 3.49 11.49 5.56
C ALA A 83 4.90 11.24 6.10
N LEU A 84 5.83 12.19 5.97
CA LEU A 84 7.15 12.08 6.59
C LEU A 84 7.04 12.02 8.13
N VAL A 85 6.15 12.82 8.74
CA VAL A 85 5.86 12.74 10.18
C VAL A 85 5.29 11.36 10.53
N GLY A 86 4.33 10.88 9.74
CA GLY A 86 3.76 9.53 9.92
C GLY A 86 4.79 8.40 9.82
N ILE A 87 5.69 8.48 8.83
CA ILE A 87 6.80 7.55 8.67
C ILE A 87 7.72 7.62 9.87
N LEU A 88 8.09 8.82 10.34
CA LEU A 88 8.95 8.99 11.51
C LEU A 88 8.35 8.31 12.74
N VAL A 89 7.05 8.51 13.00
CA VAL A 89 6.34 7.80 14.08
C VAL A 89 6.39 6.29 13.86
N GLY A 90 6.18 5.83 12.63
CA GLY A 90 6.32 4.41 12.26
C GLY A 90 7.71 3.87 12.59
N VAL A 91 8.76 4.55 12.16
CA VAL A 91 10.16 4.18 12.42
C VAL A 91 10.45 4.09 13.91
N LEU A 92 10.06 5.10 14.68
CA LEU A 92 10.30 5.17 16.12
C LEU A 92 9.53 4.10 16.91
N THR A 93 8.39 3.63 16.38
CA THR A 93 7.56 2.64 17.07
C THR A 93 7.85 1.20 16.62
N PHE A 94 8.36 0.99 15.41
CA PHE A 94 8.44 -0.33 14.78
C PHE A 94 9.33 -1.33 15.52
N SER A 95 10.45 -0.88 16.09
CA SER A 95 11.35 -1.74 16.87
C SER A 95 10.72 -2.29 18.16
N TYR A 96 9.67 -1.64 18.66
CA TYR A 96 8.95 -2.07 19.87
C TYR A 96 7.75 -2.97 19.57
N LEU A 97 7.39 -3.17 18.30
CA LEU A 97 6.22 -3.95 17.92
C LEU A 97 6.56 -5.44 17.79
N SER A 98 5.87 -6.28 18.58
CA SER A 98 5.91 -7.72 18.38
C SER A 98 5.26 -8.11 17.04
N VAL A 99 5.56 -9.32 16.55
CA VAL A 99 4.92 -9.87 15.34
C VAL A 99 3.38 -9.85 15.47
N ALA A 100 2.85 -10.19 16.65
CA ALA A 100 1.42 -10.13 16.92
C ALA A 100 0.86 -8.70 16.83
N ALA A 101 1.57 -7.72 17.38
CA ALA A 101 1.18 -6.30 17.29
C ALA A 101 1.17 -5.80 15.84
N VAL A 102 2.18 -6.15 15.03
CA VAL A 102 2.21 -5.77 13.61
C VAL A 102 1.07 -6.45 12.83
N LYS A 103 0.80 -7.75 13.07
CA LYS A 103 -0.36 -8.44 12.47
C LYS A 103 -1.67 -7.75 12.84
N LEU A 104 -1.84 -7.37 14.10
CA LEU A 104 -3.04 -6.66 14.58
C LEU A 104 -3.20 -5.31 13.88
N ILE A 105 -2.13 -4.50 13.78
CA ILE A 105 -2.18 -3.20 13.10
C ILE A 105 -2.58 -3.39 11.62
N ILE A 106 -1.98 -4.34 10.92
CA ILE A 106 -2.32 -4.65 9.53
C ILE A 106 -3.78 -5.09 9.39
N ALA A 107 -4.25 -5.97 10.29
CA ALA A 107 -5.62 -6.44 10.31
C ALA A 107 -6.61 -5.28 10.53
N MET A 108 -6.34 -4.41 11.49
CA MET A 108 -7.17 -3.24 11.79
C MET A 108 -7.23 -2.29 10.60
N ILE A 109 -6.09 -1.98 9.98
CA ILE A 109 -6.02 -1.19 8.74
C ILE A 109 -6.88 -1.83 7.66
N ALA A 110 -6.70 -3.12 7.39
CA ALA A 110 -7.44 -3.84 6.34
C ALA A 110 -8.95 -3.80 6.57
N ILE A 111 -9.40 -4.07 7.80
CA ILE A 111 -10.82 -4.08 8.17
C ILE A 111 -11.41 -2.68 8.14
N ILE A 112 -10.79 -1.70 8.81
CA ILE A 112 -11.30 -0.32 8.90
C ILE A 112 -11.46 0.28 7.49
N PHE A 113 -10.46 0.13 6.62
CA PHE A 113 -10.55 0.71 5.28
C PHE A 113 -11.50 -0.02 4.36
N THR A 114 -11.69 -1.33 4.55
CA THR A 114 -12.71 -2.06 3.80
C THR A 114 -14.12 -1.64 4.24
N LEU A 115 -14.35 -1.51 5.54
CA LEU A 115 -15.62 -1.03 6.07
C LEU A 115 -15.90 0.42 5.65
N ASP A 116 -14.92 1.31 5.73
CA ASP A 116 -15.05 2.69 5.22
C ASP A 116 -15.42 2.70 3.73
N HIS A 117 -14.82 1.83 2.91
CA HIS A 117 -15.15 1.72 1.49
C HIS A 117 -16.60 1.26 1.26
N TRP A 118 -17.06 0.20 1.95
CA TRP A 118 -18.42 -0.33 1.78
C TRP A 118 -19.50 0.60 2.35
N LEU A 119 -19.22 1.27 3.47
CA LEU A 119 -20.19 2.10 4.18
C LEU A 119 -20.28 3.53 3.65
N ARG A 120 -19.23 4.04 2.96
CA ARG A 120 -19.22 5.44 2.48
C ARG A 120 -20.37 5.79 1.56
N GLY A 121 -20.95 4.80 0.88
CA GLY A 121 -22.02 4.98 -0.09
C GLY A 121 -21.58 5.82 -1.29
N ASN A 122 -22.27 5.67 -2.42
CA ASN A 122 -22.02 6.53 -3.58
C ASN A 122 -22.69 7.88 -3.35
N LYS A 123 -21.96 8.85 -2.76
CA LYS A 123 -22.43 10.25 -2.68
C LYS A 123 -22.26 10.96 -4.03
N ALA A 124 -22.91 10.41 -5.05
CA ALA A 124 -23.06 11.04 -6.35
C ALA A 124 -23.77 12.40 -6.13
N GLY A 125 -23.21 13.48 -6.68
CA GLY A 125 -23.82 14.83 -6.60
C GLY A 125 -23.23 15.84 -5.60
N ALA A 126 -22.40 15.45 -4.62
CA ALA A 126 -21.72 16.42 -3.74
C ALA A 126 -20.74 17.36 -4.51
N THR A 127 -20.60 18.63 -4.13
CA THR A 127 -19.62 19.53 -4.79
C THR A 127 -18.18 19.07 -4.54
N PRO A 128 -17.25 19.24 -5.51
CA PRO A 128 -15.83 18.96 -5.31
C PRO A 128 -15.30 19.71 -4.09
N LYS A 129 -14.61 19.01 -3.19
CA LYS A 129 -14.03 19.63 -1.99
C LYS A 129 -12.62 20.14 -2.28
N SER A 130 -12.31 21.34 -1.83
CA SER A 130 -10.94 21.88 -1.90
C SER A 130 -10.00 21.18 -0.93
N PRO A 131 -8.70 21.03 -1.26
CA PRO A 131 -7.71 20.49 -0.33
C PRO A 131 -7.53 21.40 0.88
N THR A 132 -7.70 20.84 2.07
CA THR A 132 -7.56 21.55 3.36
C THR A 132 -6.36 21.03 4.14
N TRP A 133 -5.56 21.93 4.70
CA TRP A 133 -4.39 21.59 5.52
C TRP A 133 -4.75 20.71 6.72
N GLY A 134 -5.77 21.04 7.51
CA GLY A 134 -6.13 20.26 8.71
C GLY A 134 -6.40 18.77 8.43
N LYS A 135 -7.33 18.46 7.51
CA LYS A 135 -7.62 17.07 7.13
C LYS A 135 -6.45 16.41 6.40
N GLY A 136 -5.75 17.16 5.55
CA GLY A 136 -4.63 16.63 4.77
C GLY A 136 -3.43 16.26 5.63
N THR A 137 -3.15 17.03 6.69
CA THR A 137 -2.10 16.69 7.65
C THR A 137 -2.44 15.41 8.41
N ILE A 138 -3.67 15.27 8.92
CA ILE A 138 -4.07 14.06 9.66
C ILE A 138 -4.02 12.82 8.74
N LEU A 139 -4.63 12.91 7.56
CA LEU A 139 -4.69 11.79 6.63
C LEU A 139 -3.34 11.49 5.98
N GLY A 140 -2.50 12.51 5.75
CA GLY A 140 -1.13 12.35 5.28
C GLY A 140 -0.25 11.65 6.31
N SER A 141 -0.32 12.06 7.58
CA SER A 141 0.40 11.37 8.66
C SER A 141 -0.07 9.93 8.82
N LEU A 142 -1.38 9.68 8.77
CA LEU A 142 -1.92 8.32 8.80
C LEU A 142 -1.45 7.51 7.59
N ALA A 143 -1.40 8.12 6.39
CA ALA A 143 -0.86 7.48 5.19
C ALA A 143 0.62 7.11 5.35
N GLY A 144 1.43 7.99 5.90
CA GLY A 144 2.85 7.75 6.16
C GLY A 144 3.07 6.57 7.12
N PHE A 145 2.38 6.60 8.26
CA PHE A 145 2.45 5.55 9.28
C PHE A 145 2.02 4.18 8.73
N THR A 146 0.83 4.12 8.14
CA THR A 146 0.29 2.87 7.57
C THR A 146 1.10 2.37 6.36
N SER A 147 1.70 3.28 5.57
CA SER A 147 2.62 2.94 4.50
C SER A 147 3.94 2.36 5.02
N PHE A 148 4.44 2.88 6.15
CA PHE A 148 5.65 2.37 6.78
C PHE A 148 5.45 0.95 7.30
N VAL A 149 4.40 0.72 8.08
CA VAL A 149 4.14 -0.56 8.76
C VAL A 149 3.70 -1.65 7.78
N ALA A 150 2.85 -1.30 6.82
CA ALA A 150 2.08 -2.29 6.05
C ALA A 150 1.99 -1.99 4.54
N HIS A 151 2.67 -0.94 4.06
CA HIS A 151 2.46 -0.39 2.71
C HIS A 151 1.00 -0.01 2.42
N ALA A 152 0.25 0.30 3.47
CA ALA A 152 -1.17 0.56 3.44
C ALA A 152 -1.52 2.05 3.43
N GLY A 153 -0.67 2.91 2.85
CA GLY A 153 -0.91 4.36 2.81
C GLY A 153 -1.99 4.80 1.83
N GLY A 154 -2.41 3.92 0.91
CA GLY A 154 -3.36 4.23 -0.18
C GLY A 154 -4.74 4.67 0.30
N PRO A 155 -5.36 4.01 1.29
CA PRO A 155 -6.71 4.36 1.74
C PRO A 155 -6.78 5.73 2.43
N PRO A 156 -5.90 6.12 3.38
CA PRO A 156 -5.91 7.49 3.91
C PRO A 156 -5.75 8.57 2.84
N VAL A 157 -4.86 8.34 1.86
CA VAL A 157 -4.68 9.23 0.70
C VAL A 157 -5.97 9.31 -0.13
N SER A 158 -6.61 8.17 -0.39
CA SER A 158 -7.87 8.10 -1.14
C SER A 158 -8.99 8.82 -0.41
N VAL A 159 -9.08 8.69 0.91
CA VAL A 159 -10.05 9.41 1.75
C VAL A 159 -9.89 10.93 1.62
N PHE A 160 -8.66 11.41 1.46
CA PHE A 160 -8.37 12.83 1.26
C PHE A 160 -8.60 13.32 -0.18
N LEU A 161 -8.21 12.51 -1.18
CA LEU A 161 -8.18 12.90 -2.59
C LEU A 161 -9.51 12.64 -3.32
N LEU A 162 -10.22 11.53 -3.03
CA LEU A 162 -11.46 11.18 -3.73
C LEU A 162 -12.55 12.26 -3.63
N PRO A 163 -12.78 12.91 -2.46
CA PRO A 163 -13.77 13.99 -2.35
C PRO A 163 -13.44 15.23 -3.20
N GLN A 164 -12.20 15.37 -3.67
CA GLN A 164 -11.76 16.50 -4.49
C GLN A 164 -12.16 16.34 -5.97
N ARG A 165 -12.59 15.13 -6.38
CA ARG A 165 -13.09 14.83 -7.74
C ARG A 165 -12.18 15.33 -8.86
N MET A 166 -10.88 15.14 -8.66
CA MET A 166 -9.86 15.43 -9.68
C MET A 166 -10.12 14.58 -10.93
N ASP A 167 -9.60 15.03 -12.06
CA ASP A 167 -9.45 14.18 -13.23
C ASP A 167 -8.75 12.87 -12.86
N LYS A 168 -9.17 11.77 -13.48
CA LYS A 168 -8.70 10.42 -13.16
C LYS A 168 -7.17 10.31 -13.29
N SER A 169 -6.58 10.87 -14.35
CA SER A 169 -5.13 10.84 -14.55
C SER A 169 -4.40 11.73 -13.55
N VAL A 170 -5.00 12.86 -13.15
CA VAL A 170 -4.43 13.72 -12.09
C VAL A 170 -4.49 13.04 -10.72
N PHE A 171 -5.58 12.32 -10.40
CA PHE A 171 -5.68 11.52 -9.18
C PHE A 171 -4.59 10.45 -9.14
N VAL A 172 -4.47 9.64 -10.20
CA VAL A 172 -3.46 8.58 -10.27
C VAL A 172 -2.06 9.19 -10.20
N GLY A 173 -1.75 10.21 -11.00
CA GLY A 173 -0.43 10.82 -10.96
C GLY A 173 -0.09 11.49 -9.63
N THR A 174 -1.05 12.10 -8.94
CA THR A 174 -0.85 12.64 -7.57
C THR A 174 -0.50 11.52 -6.59
N THR A 175 -1.19 10.37 -6.66
CA THR A 175 -0.86 9.22 -5.80
C THR A 175 0.51 8.60 -6.15
N VAL A 176 0.88 8.55 -7.42
CA VAL A 176 2.19 8.07 -7.88
C VAL A 176 3.31 8.97 -7.34
N MET A 177 3.18 10.30 -7.48
CA MET A 177 4.17 11.25 -6.95
C MET A 177 4.27 11.19 -5.43
N PHE A 178 3.15 10.96 -4.74
CA PHE A 178 3.16 10.75 -3.30
C PHE A 178 3.93 9.47 -2.91
N PHE A 179 3.60 8.35 -3.55
CA PHE A 179 4.17 7.05 -3.17
C PHE A 179 5.62 6.87 -3.58
N ILE A 180 6.10 7.48 -4.67
CA ILE A 180 7.53 7.45 -4.95
C ILE A 180 8.33 8.11 -3.81
N VAL A 181 7.90 9.27 -3.33
CA VAL A 181 8.58 9.94 -2.21
C VAL A 181 8.49 9.08 -0.95
N VAL A 182 7.29 8.63 -0.59
CA VAL A 182 7.07 7.81 0.60
C VAL A 182 7.87 6.50 0.56
N ASN A 183 7.91 5.81 -0.58
CA ASN A 183 8.60 4.53 -0.71
C ASN A 183 10.12 4.68 -0.70
N TYR A 184 10.65 5.68 -1.39
CA TYR A 184 12.09 5.93 -1.36
C TYR A 184 12.58 6.38 0.01
N VAL A 185 11.82 7.21 0.72
CA VAL A 185 12.16 7.62 2.09
C VAL A 185 12.23 6.40 3.02
N LYS A 186 11.36 5.40 2.84
CA LYS A 186 11.35 4.18 3.67
C LYS A 186 12.59 3.30 3.51
N LEU A 187 13.32 3.40 2.40
CA LEU A 187 14.52 2.58 2.18
C LEU A 187 15.56 2.80 3.29
N ILE A 188 15.71 4.04 3.75
CA ILE A 188 16.67 4.41 4.78
C ILE A 188 16.37 3.71 6.12
N PRO A 189 15.19 3.89 6.75
CA PRO A 189 14.88 3.22 8.00
C PRO A 189 14.77 1.70 7.85
N TYR A 190 14.31 1.15 6.72
CA TYR A 190 14.28 -0.31 6.51
C TYR A 190 15.69 -0.91 6.54
N TRP A 191 16.67 -0.20 5.98
CA TRP A 191 18.08 -0.57 6.08
C TRP A 191 18.57 -0.56 7.54
N PHE A 192 18.33 0.54 8.27
CA PHE A 192 18.75 0.65 9.68
C PHE A 192 18.04 -0.34 10.61
N LEU A 193 16.80 -0.73 10.28
CA LEU A 193 16.03 -1.75 11.01
C LEU A 193 16.36 -3.18 10.57
N GLY A 194 17.38 -3.37 9.72
CA GLY A 194 17.85 -4.70 9.31
C GLY A 194 16.85 -5.49 8.46
N GLN A 195 15.90 -4.82 7.81
CA GLN A 195 14.83 -5.49 7.06
C GLN A 195 15.30 -6.07 5.72
N PHE A 196 16.39 -5.54 5.16
CA PHE A 196 16.95 -5.96 3.88
C PHE A 196 17.96 -7.10 4.01
N SER A 197 17.50 -8.25 4.50
CA SER A 197 18.29 -9.48 4.47
C SER A 197 18.52 -9.97 3.03
N GLY A 198 19.56 -10.78 2.83
CA GLY A 198 19.86 -11.41 1.53
C GLY A 198 18.66 -12.22 1.00
N ALA A 199 17.98 -12.96 1.88
CA ALA A 199 16.77 -13.71 1.56
C ALA A 199 15.62 -12.83 1.06
N ASN A 200 15.37 -11.69 1.72
CA ASN A 200 14.29 -10.77 1.32
C ASN A 200 14.62 -10.12 -0.02
N LEU A 201 15.84 -9.61 -0.20
CA LEU A 201 16.28 -8.98 -1.45
C LEU A 201 16.32 -9.96 -2.63
N GLY A 202 16.81 -11.18 -2.39
CA GLY A 202 16.80 -12.26 -3.40
C GLY A 202 15.37 -12.61 -3.82
N THR A 203 14.45 -12.70 -2.86
CA THR A 203 13.03 -12.94 -3.14
C THR A 203 12.40 -11.78 -3.89
N SER A 204 12.71 -10.52 -3.53
CA SER A 204 12.27 -9.34 -4.30
C SER A 204 12.72 -9.43 -5.75
N ALA A 205 13.99 -9.77 -5.99
CA ALA A 205 14.55 -9.87 -7.34
C ALA A 205 13.85 -10.94 -8.18
N VAL A 206 13.50 -12.09 -7.60
CA VAL A 206 12.73 -13.15 -8.29
C VAL A 206 11.33 -12.67 -8.68
N LEU A 207 10.72 -11.78 -7.89
CA LEU A 207 9.37 -11.25 -8.14
C LEU A 207 9.35 -10.02 -9.05
N VAL A 208 10.51 -9.43 -9.38
CA VAL A 208 10.60 -8.25 -10.26
C VAL A 208 9.94 -8.45 -11.63
N PRO A 209 10.14 -9.57 -12.36
CA PRO A 209 9.47 -9.78 -13.64
C PRO A 209 7.94 -9.74 -13.53
N ILE A 210 7.39 -10.32 -12.45
CA ILE A 210 5.95 -10.28 -12.15
C ILE A 210 5.49 -8.85 -11.85
N ALA A 211 6.30 -8.07 -11.14
CA ALA A 211 6.01 -6.67 -10.84
C ALA A 211 5.95 -5.82 -12.11
N ILE A 212 6.93 -5.95 -13.00
CA ILE A 212 6.98 -5.23 -14.28
C ILE A 212 5.75 -5.60 -15.13
N PHE A 213 5.43 -6.89 -15.22
CA PHE A 213 4.24 -7.35 -15.93
C PHE A 213 2.95 -6.79 -15.33
N GLY A 214 2.82 -6.79 -14.00
CA GLY A 214 1.67 -6.21 -13.30
C GLY A 214 1.52 -4.70 -13.53
N THR A 215 2.63 -3.96 -13.53
CA THR A 215 2.63 -2.52 -13.86
C THR A 215 2.20 -2.26 -15.30
N TRP A 216 2.76 -3.00 -16.26
CA TRP A 216 2.34 -2.91 -17.67
C TRP A 216 0.84 -3.23 -17.82
N LEU A 217 0.38 -4.31 -17.20
CA LEU A 217 -1.03 -4.70 -17.20
C LEU A 217 -1.91 -3.61 -16.59
N GLY A 218 -1.48 -2.97 -15.49
CA GLY A 218 -2.20 -1.87 -14.86
C GLY A 218 -2.34 -0.65 -15.76
N LEU A 219 -1.27 -0.24 -16.44
CA LEU A 219 -1.30 0.87 -17.41
C LEU A 219 -2.25 0.56 -18.58
N TRP A 220 -2.18 -0.66 -19.12
CA TRP A 220 -3.08 -1.09 -20.20
C TRP A 220 -4.53 -1.23 -19.75
N ALA A 221 -4.76 -1.70 -18.52
CA ALA A 221 -6.07 -1.92 -17.94
C ALA A 221 -6.78 -0.64 -17.50
N HIS A 222 -6.04 0.47 -17.32
CA HIS A 222 -6.55 1.75 -16.81
C HIS A 222 -7.88 2.13 -17.46
N ASP A 223 -8.00 1.99 -18.78
CA ASP A 223 -9.19 2.39 -19.55
C ASP A 223 -10.03 1.22 -20.08
N LYS A 224 -9.67 -0.03 -19.74
CA LYS A 224 -10.31 -1.23 -20.32
C LYS A 224 -11.02 -2.12 -19.30
N VAL A 225 -10.71 -2.00 -18.01
CA VAL A 225 -11.22 -2.90 -16.99
C VAL A 225 -12.42 -2.31 -16.25
N ASN A 226 -13.39 -3.15 -15.92
CA ASN A 226 -14.47 -2.80 -15.03
C ASN A 226 -13.91 -2.55 -13.61
N VAL A 227 -13.70 -1.26 -13.31
CA VAL A 227 -13.21 -0.74 -12.04
C VAL A 227 -14.03 -1.33 -10.88
N ILE A 228 -15.36 -1.43 -11.01
CA ILE A 228 -16.23 -1.90 -9.92
C ILE A 228 -15.92 -3.34 -9.52
N LEU A 229 -15.74 -4.22 -10.51
CA LEU A 229 -15.44 -5.63 -10.26
C LEU A 229 -14.07 -5.78 -9.60
N PHE A 230 -13.06 -5.07 -10.12
CA PHE A 230 -11.71 -5.11 -9.56
C PHE A 230 -11.69 -4.63 -8.10
N TYR A 231 -12.38 -3.53 -7.79
CA TYR A 231 -12.52 -3.02 -6.44
C TYR A 231 -13.20 -4.03 -5.52
N ARG A 232 -14.29 -4.65 -5.97
CA ARG A 232 -15.02 -5.66 -5.19
C ARG A 232 -14.11 -6.84 -4.82
N VAL A 233 -13.33 -7.36 -5.76
CA VAL A 233 -12.39 -8.47 -5.49
C VAL A 233 -11.31 -8.05 -4.50
N CYS A 234 -10.62 -6.92 -4.74
CA CYS A 234 -9.55 -6.45 -3.87
C CYS A 234 -10.01 -6.19 -2.43
N TYR A 235 -11.14 -5.50 -2.25
CA TYR A 235 -11.66 -5.23 -0.90
C TYR A 235 -12.18 -6.50 -0.21
N THR A 236 -12.78 -7.44 -0.95
CA THR A 236 -13.22 -8.72 -0.36
C THR A 236 -12.03 -9.51 0.14
N LEU A 237 -10.98 -9.66 -0.67
CA LEU A 237 -9.77 -10.36 -0.26
C LEU A 237 -9.04 -9.61 0.87
N LEU A 238 -9.04 -8.27 0.87
CA LEU A 238 -8.44 -7.45 1.93
C LEU A 238 -9.18 -7.67 3.26
N PHE A 239 -10.50 -7.74 3.22
CA PHE A 239 -11.31 -8.05 4.41
C PHE A 239 -11.03 -9.47 4.92
N MET A 240 -11.03 -10.47 4.04
CA MET A 240 -10.76 -11.87 4.42
C MET A 240 -9.38 -12.04 5.05
N THR A 241 -8.35 -11.46 4.41
CA THR A 241 -6.97 -11.49 4.93
C THR A 241 -6.86 -10.70 6.24
N GLY A 242 -7.54 -9.56 6.35
CA GLY A 242 -7.62 -8.79 7.59
C GLY A 242 -8.23 -9.60 8.74
N VAL A 243 -9.36 -10.28 8.53
CA VAL A 243 -10.00 -11.14 9.54
C VAL A 243 -9.09 -12.30 9.93
N LYS A 244 -8.42 -12.94 8.97
CA LYS A 244 -7.44 -14.01 9.27
C LYS A 244 -6.28 -13.48 10.12
N LEU A 245 -5.70 -12.35 9.74
CA LEU A 245 -4.59 -11.75 10.50
C LEU A 245 -5.01 -11.29 11.90
N LEU A 246 -6.26 -10.86 12.07
CA LEU A 246 -6.83 -10.56 13.38
C LEU A 246 -6.88 -11.82 14.26
N TRP A 247 -7.39 -12.93 13.70
CA TRP A 247 -7.42 -14.22 14.38
C TRP A 247 -6.02 -14.69 14.79
N ASP A 248 -5.07 -14.65 13.86
CA ASP A 248 -3.67 -14.97 14.13
C ASP A 248 -3.10 -14.12 15.26
N ALA A 249 -3.32 -12.79 15.22
CA ALA A 249 -2.80 -11.87 16.22
C ALA A 249 -3.37 -12.18 17.61
N VAL A 250 -4.70 -12.37 17.72
CA VAL A 250 -5.36 -12.71 18.98
C VAL A 250 -4.84 -14.05 19.51
N SER A 251 -4.72 -15.06 18.66
CA SER A 251 -4.21 -16.38 19.06
C SER A 251 -2.79 -16.32 19.63
N LEU A 252 -1.92 -15.48 19.03
CA LEU A 252 -0.55 -15.24 19.52
C LEU A 252 -0.53 -14.51 20.87
N PHE A 253 -1.44 -13.56 21.11
CA PHE A 253 -1.55 -12.87 22.39
C PHE A 253 -2.10 -13.77 23.50
N THR A 254 -2.95 -14.74 23.18
CA THR A 254 -3.51 -15.67 24.17
C THR A 254 -2.58 -16.83 24.51
N ALA A 255 -1.57 -17.09 23.67
CA ALA A 255 -0.65 -18.21 23.82
C ALA A 255 0.67 -17.85 24.52
N GLY A 256 0.93 -16.56 24.78
CA GLY A 256 2.12 -16.04 25.47
C GLY A 256 1.75 -15.40 26.80
#